data_AF-A0A8T4JT27-F1
#
_entry.id   AF-A0A8T4JT27-F1
#
_cell.length_a   1.000
_cell.length_b   1.000
_cell.length_c   1.000
_cell.angle_alpha   90.00
_cell.angle_beta   90.00
_cell.angle_gamma   90.00
#
_symmetry.space_group_name_H-M   'P 1'
#
loop_
_entity.id
_entity.type
_entity.pdbx_description
1 polymer ?
#
loop_
_entity_poly.entity_id
_entity_poly.type
_entity_poly.pdbx_seq_one_letter_code
_entity_poly.pdbx_strand_id
1 'polypeptide(L)'
;MDEEDSGQMIAEGEDDSLSNDQENDESSLEDTSEILKTSEDSEVEQGVEELDKQPEIEAPAEDALLPMDHSVTDPDILGAYGDYYIPSVDQNGARAGLYSDVPETPGWRYDAITYVTDNGIMNGISGTGRFDPDEPMTRAMFATVVYRMAGSPSTYFNSKFPDVPFGNYYSIPISWASDKNIVRGHSNTGLFGTMENVTREDLVTMIYRYAQYKGVKTSDQKSLETYVDESQVSGYARVAMQWAVAKGIISGRGDTKRLDPKGEATRVECAAIIQRFMQITGAGSNNNSNSNSNNNNNNNTQVDPDKYTIMGANTVTVDQMVRYYKARASYPDFYGNTEASTIEKFCQIYYEECAAEGVRVEVAFCQAMKETGYLRYGGDVLIEQYNFAGMGATGNGARGIYFDSPRIGIRAQIQHLKAYACTDNLNRDCVDPRFKYVQRGCAPYVQWLGIRENPYGRGWATAQNYGYQIVDMISKLKAY
;
A
#
# COMPACT_ATOMS: atom_id res chain seq x y z
N MET A 1 -0.60 60.81 41.54
CA MET A 1 -0.73 61.82 40.47
C MET A 1 0.46 61.56 39.59
N ASP A 2 0.20 60.93 38.47
CA ASP A 2 1.16 60.13 37.73
C ASP A 2 0.97 60.46 36.25
N GLU A 3 2.01 61.02 35.64
CA GLU A 3 2.14 61.37 34.22
C GLU A 3 3.56 60.88 33.85
N GLU A 4 3.75 59.92 32.94
CA GLU A 4 3.55 59.96 31.47
C GLU A 4 4.53 60.88 30.72
N ASP A 5 5.66 60.29 30.29
CA ASP A 5 6.30 60.40 28.97
C ASP A 5 7.38 59.28 28.90
N SER A 6 7.74 58.55 27.83
CA SER A 6 8.09 58.89 26.42
C SER A 6 9.33 59.81 26.31
N GLY A 7 10.25 59.67 25.34
CA GLY A 7 10.43 58.68 24.27
C GLY A 7 11.60 59.06 23.32
N GLN A 8 11.84 58.24 22.28
CA GLN A 8 12.61 58.57 21.04
C GLN A 8 14.17 58.54 21.08
N MET A 9 14.81 58.57 19.89
CA MET A 9 16.23 58.19 19.62
C MET A 9 16.96 59.15 18.65
N ILE A 10 18.29 59.32 18.80
CA ILE A 10 19.30 59.76 17.79
C ILE A 10 20.68 59.16 18.20
N ALA A 11 21.68 58.74 17.39
CA ALA A 11 21.83 58.27 15.99
C ALA A 11 23.00 58.91 15.17
N GLU A 12 24.26 58.61 15.53
CA GLU A 12 25.51 58.88 14.76
C GLU A 12 26.47 57.66 14.94
N GLY A 13 27.38 57.27 14.04
CA GLY A 13 27.64 57.66 12.65
C GLY A 13 29.09 57.37 12.18
N GLU A 14 29.27 56.51 11.16
CA GLU A 14 30.45 56.42 10.21
C GLU A 14 31.88 56.12 10.77
N ASP A 15 32.89 55.64 10.03
CA ASP A 15 32.98 54.73 8.85
C ASP A 15 34.45 54.22 8.66
N ASP A 16 34.67 53.33 7.67
CA ASP A 16 35.88 53.09 6.86
C ASP A 16 37.07 52.22 7.39
N SER A 17 38.08 52.00 6.53
CA SER A 17 38.69 50.66 6.31
C SER A 17 40.16 50.64 5.80
N LEU A 18 40.73 49.41 5.64
CA LEU A 18 41.97 49.04 4.89
C LEU A 18 43.34 49.44 5.53
N SER A 19 44.50 48.80 5.30
CA SER A 19 44.88 47.51 4.65
C SER A 19 46.36 47.11 4.98
N ASN A 20 46.87 46.01 4.38
CA ASN A 20 48.28 45.56 4.26
C ASN A 20 48.96 44.92 5.51
N ASP A 21 49.90 43.95 5.41
CA ASP A 21 50.22 42.93 4.38
C ASP A 21 51.25 41.89 4.91
N GLN A 22 51.64 40.93 4.04
CA GLN A 22 52.70 39.91 4.14
C GLN A 22 52.31 38.65 4.95
N GLU A 23 52.09 37.48 4.32
CA GLU A 23 52.99 36.63 3.48
C GLU A 23 54.04 35.84 4.27
N ASN A 24 53.90 34.52 4.33
CA ASN A 24 54.67 33.64 3.45
C ASN A 24 54.07 32.22 3.36
N ASP A 25 54.25 31.63 2.18
CA ASP A 25 53.99 30.23 1.80
C ASP A 25 55.04 29.27 2.43
N GLU A 26 55.10 27.95 2.19
CA GLU A 26 54.65 27.16 1.03
C GLU A 26 54.43 25.68 1.39
N SER A 27 53.91 24.89 0.45
CA SER A 27 53.60 23.46 0.63
C SER A 27 54.24 22.54 -0.41
N SER A 28 54.69 21.36 0.05
CA SER A 28 54.96 20.12 -0.72
C SER A 28 56.05 20.13 -1.80
N LEU A 29 56.81 19.01 -1.90
CA LEU A 29 56.75 18.01 -2.99
C LEU A 29 57.87 16.95 -2.81
N GLU A 30 57.58 15.73 -3.28
CA GLU A 30 58.46 14.70 -3.93
C GLU A 30 59.92 14.47 -3.44
N ASP A 31 60.58 13.31 -3.57
CA ASP A 31 60.33 11.88 -3.88
C ASP A 31 61.77 11.25 -4.01
N THR A 32 61.90 9.96 -4.34
CA THR A 32 63.02 9.20 -4.92
C THR A 32 63.76 8.17 -4.03
N SER A 33 63.66 6.90 -4.45
CA SER A 33 64.70 5.83 -4.52
C SER A 33 65.63 5.48 -3.34
N GLU A 34 66.10 4.25 -3.10
CA GLU A 34 65.71 2.84 -3.42
C GLU A 34 66.79 1.89 -2.79
N ILE A 35 66.61 0.56 -2.83
CA ILE A 35 67.68 -0.47 -2.98
C ILE A 35 68.58 -0.95 -1.78
N LEU A 36 68.81 -2.29 -1.73
CA LEU A 36 69.76 -3.14 -0.92
C LEU A 36 69.44 -3.40 0.59
N LYS A 37 69.07 -4.63 1.03
CA LYS A 37 69.86 -5.87 1.40
C LYS A 37 70.52 -5.80 2.80
N THR A 38 70.73 -6.86 3.62
CA THR A 38 70.73 -8.36 3.56
C THR A 38 70.33 -8.90 4.97
N SER A 39 69.49 -9.93 5.21
CA SER A 39 69.62 -11.42 5.08
C SER A 39 70.60 -12.15 6.05
N GLU A 40 70.07 -12.92 7.01
CA GLU A 40 70.67 -14.00 7.87
C GLU A 40 69.53 -14.53 8.81
N ASP A 41 69.40 -15.79 9.26
CA ASP A 41 69.98 -17.10 8.82
C ASP A 41 69.20 -18.32 9.44
N SER A 42 69.48 -19.58 9.00
CA SER A 42 68.94 -20.91 9.46
C SER A 42 67.42 -21.21 9.26
N GLU A 43 66.93 -22.35 8.73
CA GLU A 43 67.10 -23.82 9.01
C GLU A 43 66.45 -24.27 10.35
N VAL A 44 65.67 -25.37 10.50
CA VAL A 44 65.80 -26.79 10.05
C VAL A 44 64.43 -27.54 9.98
N GLU A 45 64.36 -28.59 9.14
CA GLU A 45 63.42 -29.78 9.05
C GLU A 45 61.87 -29.71 9.04
N GLN A 46 61.35 -30.18 7.89
CA GLN A 46 60.22 -31.08 7.61
C GLN A 46 59.31 -31.60 8.76
N GLY A 47 58.00 -31.41 8.57
CA GLY A 47 56.92 -32.22 9.18
C GLY A 47 55.58 -31.89 8.53
N VAL A 48 55.16 -32.65 7.51
CA VAL A 48 53.96 -32.33 6.70
C VAL A 48 52.81 -33.27 7.05
N GLU A 49 51.84 -32.75 7.80
CA GLU A 49 50.48 -33.29 7.88
C GLU A 49 49.49 -32.12 8.09
N GLU A 50 48.22 -32.30 7.73
CA GLU A 50 47.29 -31.18 7.43
C GLU A 50 46.70 -30.50 8.68
N LEU A 51 46.58 -29.16 8.65
CA LEU A 51 45.35 -28.41 9.03
C LEU A 51 45.48 -26.90 8.74
N ASP A 52 44.33 -26.23 8.70
CA ASP A 52 44.09 -24.78 8.51
C ASP A 52 44.84 -24.02 7.40
N LYS A 53 44.16 -23.90 6.25
CA LYS A 53 44.21 -22.70 5.40
C LYS A 53 42.89 -21.95 5.50
N GLN A 54 42.88 -20.81 6.19
CA GLN A 54 41.95 -19.74 5.85
C GLN A 54 42.50 -19.03 4.60
N PRO A 55 41.74 -18.88 3.51
CA PRO A 55 42.15 -18.02 2.39
C PRO A 55 41.93 -16.55 2.75
N GLU A 56 42.86 -15.69 2.34
CA GLU A 56 42.65 -14.24 2.35
C GLU A 56 41.47 -13.86 1.45
N ILE A 57 40.70 -12.87 1.87
CA ILE A 57 39.59 -12.33 1.08
C ILE A 57 40.15 -11.22 0.17
N GLU A 58 40.62 -11.60 -1.02
CA GLU A 58 40.84 -10.62 -2.09
C GLU A 58 39.52 -9.91 -2.44
N ALA A 59 39.56 -8.59 -2.52
CA ALA A 59 38.39 -7.81 -2.93
C ALA A 59 38.16 -7.99 -4.45
N PRO A 60 36.96 -8.43 -4.90
CA PRO A 60 36.67 -8.56 -6.32
C PRO A 60 36.59 -7.19 -6.99
N ALA A 61 37.12 -7.09 -8.22
CA ALA A 61 37.34 -5.83 -8.92
C ALA A 61 36.05 -5.14 -9.38
N GLU A 62 36.12 -3.80 -9.49
CA GLU A 62 35.15 -2.96 -10.18
C GLU A 62 35.21 -3.16 -11.71
N ASP A 63 34.64 -4.25 -12.24
CA ASP A 63 33.85 -4.22 -13.49
C ASP A 63 33.18 -5.57 -13.80
N ALA A 64 31.96 -5.76 -13.29
CA ALA A 64 31.09 -6.89 -13.65
C ALA A 64 29.59 -6.57 -13.48
N LEU A 65 29.15 -5.37 -13.90
CA LEU A 65 27.73 -4.99 -13.94
C LEU A 65 26.98 -5.77 -15.03
N LEU A 66 26.70 -7.05 -14.77
CA LEU A 66 25.75 -7.82 -15.54
C LEU A 66 24.34 -7.21 -15.36
N PRO A 67 23.57 -6.96 -16.44
CA PRO A 67 22.22 -6.45 -16.31
C PRO A 67 21.34 -7.48 -15.60
N MET A 68 20.75 -7.09 -14.47
CA MET A 68 19.89 -7.98 -13.69
C MET A 68 18.66 -8.40 -14.50
N ASP A 69 18.54 -9.71 -14.72
CA ASP A 69 17.41 -10.33 -15.39
C ASP A 69 16.10 -10.06 -14.62
N HIS A 70 15.12 -9.49 -15.30
CA HIS A 70 13.81 -9.15 -14.74
C HIS A 70 12.77 -10.29 -14.87
N SER A 71 13.18 -11.51 -15.25
CA SER A 71 12.28 -12.65 -15.51
C SER A 71 12.09 -13.64 -14.36
N VAL A 72 12.23 -13.21 -13.10
CA VAL A 72 11.81 -14.02 -11.93
C VAL A 72 10.30 -13.86 -11.68
N THR A 73 9.48 -14.53 -12.49
CA THR A 73 8.04 -14.70 -12.25
C THR A 73 7.79 -15.89 -11.32
N ASP A 74 8.14 -15.73 -10.04
CA ASP A 74 7.82 -16.72 -9.01
C ASP A 74 6.43 -16.43 -8.38
N PRO A 75 5.44 -17.32 -8.51
CA PRO A 75 4.12 -17.13 -7.91
C PRO A 75 4.12 -17.08 -6.38
N ASP A 76 5.08 -17.71 -5.69
CA ASP A 76 5.02 -17.90 -4.24
C ASP A 76 5.35 -16.61 -3.45
N ILE A 77 5.98 -15.62 -4.10
CA ILE A 77 6.22 -14.29 -3.51
C ILE A 77 4.91 -13.51 -3.27
N LEU A 78 3.83 -13.82 -4.00
CA LEU A 78 2.51 -13.19 -3.80
C LEU A 78 1.81 -13.64 -2.51
N GLY A 79 2.26 -14.73 -1.88
CA GLY A 79 1.66 -15.28 -0.65
C GLY A 79 1.82 -14.39 0.59
N ALA A 80 2.76 -13.45 0.60
CA ALA A 80 3.06 -12.60 1.77
C ALA A 80 2.02 -11.49 2.05
N TYR A 81 0.98 -11.35 1.21
CA TYR A 81 0.12 -10.17 1.16
C TYR A 81 -1.23 -10.31 1.88
N GLY A 82 -1.20 -10.76 3.14
CA GLY A 82 -2.23 -10.51 4.16
C GLY A 82 -3.69 -10.68 3.72
N ASP A 83 -4.16 -11.92 3.68
CA ASP A 83 -5.57 -12.26 3.53
C ASP A 83 -6.43 -11.50 4.54
N TYR A 84 -7.54 -10.94 4.07
CA TYR A 84 -8.58 -10.47 4.97
C TYR A 84 -9.33 -11.68 5.53
N TYR A 85 -9.08 -12.04 6.79
CA TYR A 85 -10.09 -12.77 7.54
C TYR A 85 -11.31 -11.85 7.72
N ILE A 86 -12.34 -12.11 6.94
CA ILE A 86 -13.67 -11.53 7.12
C ILE A 86 -14.53 -12.65 7.73
N PRO A 87 -15.04 -12.51 8.96
CA PRO A 87 -15.93 -13.50 9.54
C PRO A 87 -17.14 -13.73 8.64
N SER A 88 -17.50 -15.00 8.41
CA SER A 88 -18.72 -15.35 7.71
C SER A 88 -19.93 -14.90 8.54
N VAL A 89 -20.72 -13.97 8.01
CA VAL A 89 -22.05 -13.66 8.56
C VAL A 89 -22.93 -14.90 8.43
N ASP A 90 -23.66 -15.27 9.48
CA ASP A 90 -24.60 -16.39 9.41
C ASP A 90 -25.88 -16.02 8.65
N GLN A 91 -26.73 -17.01 8.35
CA GLN A 91 -27.98 -16.78 7.62
C GLN A 91 -29.05 -16.00 8.44
N ASN A 92 -28.78 -15.66 9.70
CA ASN A 92 -29.66 -14.86 10.56
C ASN A 92 -29.13 -13.43 10.77
N GLY A 93 -27.95 -13.08 10.24
CA GLY A 93 -27.35 -11.75 10.38
C GLY A 93 -26.54 -11.55 11.66
N ALA A 94 -26.20 -12.61 12.40
CA ALA A 94 -25.24 -12.52 13.48
C ALA A 94 -23.80 -12.45 12.91
N ARG A 95 -22.98 -11.53 13.45
CA ARG A 95 -21.53 -11.56 13.20
C ARG A 95 -20.94 -12.72 13.98
N ALA A 96 -20.39 -13.72 13.30
CA ALA A 96 -19.44 -14.63 13.92
C ALA A 96 -18.18 -13.85 14.38
N GLY A 97 -17.52 -14.34 15.43
CA GLY A 97 -16.39 -13.68 16.09
C GLY A 97 -15.34 -13.12 15.15
N LEU A 98 -14.93 -11.87 15.42
CA LEU A 98 -14.10 -11.06 14.54
C LEU A 98 -12.74 -11.67 14.21
N TYR A 99 -12.17 -12.43 15.15
CA TYR A 99 -11.02 -13.33 14.98
C TYR A 99 -11.12 -14.48 15.99
N SER A 100 -10.57 -15.65 15.69
CA SER A 100 -10.73 -16.87 16.51
C SER A 100 -10.03 -16.83 17.88
N ASP A 101 -9.14 -15.86 18.08
CA ASP A 101 -8.31 -15.61 19.26
C ASP A 101 -8.71 -14.33 20.02
N VAL A 102 -9.76 -13.63 19.58
CA VAL A 102 -10.25 -12.38 20.18
C VAL A 102 -11.62 -12.64 20.81
N PRO A 103 -11.70 -12.79 22.16
CA PRO A 103 -12.97 -13.03 22.84
C PRO A 103 -13.96 -11.89 22.63
N GLU A 104 -15.22 -12.22 22.34
CA GLU A 104 -16.34 -11.28 22.16
C GLU A 104 -16.82 -10.61 23.48
N THR A 105 -15.94 -10.51 24.47
CA THR A 105 -16.20 -9.81 25.74
C THR A 105 -16.05 -8.31 25.53
N PRO A 106 -17.12 -7.49 25.67
CA PRO A 106 -17.04 -6.04 25.43
C PRO A 106 -16.02 -5.35 26.35
N GLY A 107 -15.32 -4.34 25.81
CA GLY A 107 -14.26 -3.63 26.51
C GLY A 107 -13.02 -3.44 25.65
N TRP A 108 -12.08 -2.62 26.16
CA TRP A 108 -11.08 -1.93 25.34
C TRP A 108 -10.29 -2.78 24.33
N ARG A 109 -10.03 -4.07 24.61
CA ARG A 109 -9.34 -4.97 23.68
C ARG A 109 -10.22 -5.30 22.47
N TYR A 110 -11.44 -5.78 22.73
CA TYR A 110 -12.43 -6.09 21.69
C TYR A 110 -12.84 -4.83 20.93
N ASP A 111 -13.14 -3.74 21.65
CA ASP A 111 -13.61 -2.49 21.07
C ASP A 111 -12.56 -1.87 20.13
N ALA A 112 -11.28 -1.91 20.51
CA ALA A 112 -10.18 -1.40 19.70
C ALA A 112 -9.92 -2.25 18.45
N ILE A 113 -9.86 -3.58 18.60
CA ILE A 113 -9.66 -4.53 17.50
C ILE A 113 -10.80 -4.43 16.48
N THR A 114 -12.04 -4.37 16.97
CA THR A 114 -13.24 -4.12 16.14
C THR A 114 -13.11 -2.80 15.39
N TYR A 115 -12.76 -1.71 16.08
CA TYR A 115 -12.62 -0.39 15.45
C TYR A 115 -11.58 -0.38 14.32
N VAL A 116 -10.37 -0.90 14.55
CA VAL A 116 -9.33 -0.89 13.50
C VAL A 116 -9.59 -1.86 12.36
N THR A 117 -10.37 -2.92 12.60
CA THR A 117 -10.78 -3.88 11.54
C THR A 117 -11.91 -3.30 10.68
N ASP A 118 -12.98 -2.80 11.31
CA ASP A 118 -14.14 -2.25 10.59
C ASP A 118 -13.80 -0.95 9.82
N ASN A 119 -12.73 -0.24 10.21
CA ASN A 119 -12.19 0.91 9.46
C ASN A 119 -11.06 0.53 8.46
N GLY A 120 -10.71 -0.76 8.30
CA GLY A 120 -9.66 -1.21 7.37
C GLY A 120 -8.24 -0.75 7.74
N ILE A 121 -8.01 -0.33 8.97
CA ILE A 121 -6.74 0.24 9.46
C ILE A 121 -5.75 -0.89 9.82
N MET A 122 -6.22 -1.94 10.49
CA MET A 122 -5.45 -3.14 10.82
C MET A 122 -6.21 -4.40 10.41
N ASN A 123 -5.47 -5.43 9.99
CA ASN A 123 -6.00 -6.73 9.63
C ASN A 123 -5.45 -7.78 10.60
N GLY A 124 -6.14 -8.92 10.72
CA GLY A 124 -5.57 -10.15 11.27
C GLY A 124 -4.45 -10.74 10.40
N ILE A 125 -3.96 -11.90 10.80
CA ILE A 125 -2.82 -12.58 10.15
C ILE A 125 -3.31 -13.52 9.04
N SER A 126 -2.69 -13.40 7.86
CA SER A 126 -2.97 -14.16 6.62
C SER A 126 -3.23 -15.65 6.90
N GLY A 127 -4.29 -16.22 6.33
CA GLY A 127 -4.63 -17.65 6.45
C GLY A 127 -4.94 -18.21 7.84
N THR A 128 -4.73 -17.46 8.94
CA THR A 128 -4.88 -17.99 10.31
C THR A 128 -6.26 -17.84 10.93
N GLY A 129 -7.02 -16.82 10.51
CA GLY A 129 -8.24 -16.38 11.19
C GLY A 129 -8.02 -15.67 12.54
N ARG A 130 -6.77 -15.36 12.90
CA ARG A 130 -6.38 -14.73 14.17
C ARG A 130 -6.04 -13.25 14.03
N PHE A 131 -6.20 -12.48 15.10
CA PHE A 131 -5.66 -11.13 15.20
C PHE A 131 -4.23 -11.10 15.76
N ASP A 132 -3.82 -12.09 16.55
CA ASP A 132 -2.60 -12.13 17.34
C ASP A 132 -2.44 -10.87 18.22
N PRO A 133 -3.34 -10.63 19.20
CA PRO A 133 -3.46 -9.35 19.91
C PRO A 133 -2.26 -9.00 20.79
N ASP A 134 -1.61 -10.00 21.38
CA ASP A 134 -0.49 -9.80 22.32
C ASP A 134 0.89 -9.94 21.65
N GLU A 135 0.95 -10.23 20.35
CA GLU A 135 2.21 -10.20 19.60
C GLU A 135 2.67 -8.75 19.38
N PRO A 136 3.99 -8.46 19.50
CA PRO A 136 4.57 -7.18 19.10
C PRO A 136 4.31 -6.82 17.62
N MET A 137 4.26 -5.53 17.32
CA MET A 137 4.27 -5.05 15.92
C MET A 137 5.67 -4.65 15.47
N THR A 138 6.08 -5.06 14.26
CA THR A 138 7.29 -4.48 13.66
C THR A 138 7.06 -3.04 13.18
N ARG A 139 8.14 -2.26 13.05
CA ARG A 139 8.13 -0.91 12.48
C ARG A 139 7.52 -0.90 11.07
N ALA A 140 7.77 -1.93 10.25
CA ALA A 140 7.18 -2.06 8.91
C ALA A 140 5.67 -2.33 8.94
N MET A 141 5.20 -3.18 9.85
CA MET A 141 3.75 -3.34 10.08
C MET A 141 3.12 -2.02 10.53
N PHE A 142 3.74 -1.30 11.45
CA PHE A 142 3.17 -0.06 11.98
C PHE A 142 3.17 1.09 10.94
N ALA A 143 4.20 1.19 10.08
CA ALA A 143 4.19 2.10 8.93
C ALA A 143 3.08 1.76 7.93
N THR A 144 2.81 0.47 7.70
CA THR A 144 1.69 -0.02 6.87
C THR A 144 0.34 0.39 7.45
N VAL A 145 0.19 0.36 8.78
CA VAL A 145 -1.03 0.80 9.46
C VAL A 145 -1.23 2.31 9.36
N VAL A 146 -0.19 3.12 9.54
CA VAL A 146 -0.30 4.60 9.38
C VAL A 146 -0.56 5.00 7.92
N TYR A 147 -0.10 4.24 6.94
CA TYR A 147 -0.48 4.38 5.53
C TYR A 147 -1.98 4.10 5.29
N ARG A 148 -2.55 3.07 5.93
CA ARG A 148 -3.99 2.78 5.88
C ARG A 148 -4.82 3.85 6.58
N MET A 149 -4.36 4.38 7.72
CA MET A 149 -4.97 5.56 8.36
C MET A 149 -5.01 6.79 7.45
N ALA A 150 -4.14 6.88 6.45
CA ALA A 150 -4.16 7.94 5.44
C ALA A 150 -5.14 7.71 4.29
N GLY A 151 -5.84 6.57 4.26
CA GLY A 151 -6.67 6.12 3.13
C GLY A 151 -5.87 5.43 2.02
N SER A 152 -4.69 4.87 2.33
CA SER A 152 -3.76 4.27 1.36
C SER A 152 -3.51 5.15 0.12
N PRO A 153 -3.01 6.39 0.31
CA PRO A 153 -2.83 7.34 -0.79
C PRO A 153 -1.81 6.84 -1.83
N SER A 154 -2.13 7.02 -3.10
CA SER A 154 -1.26 6.64 -4.23
C SER A 154 0.12 7.31 -4.12
N THR A 155 1.18 6.51 -4.17
CA THR A 155 2.58 6.97 -4.26
C THR A 155 3.39 6.00 -5.12
N TYR A 156 4.58 6.41 -5.52
CA TYR A 156 5.59 5.51 -6.09
C TYR A 156 6.49 4.94 -5.00
N PHE A 157 7.14 3.81 -5.28
CA PHE A 157 8.24 3.30 -4.47
C PHE A 157 9.46 4.22 -4.57
N ASN A 158 10.13 4.45 -3.45
CA ASN A 158 11.45 5.07 -3.39
C ASN A 158 12.44 4.10 -2.72
N SER A 159 13.61 3.90 -3.32
CA SER A 159 14.67 3.02 -2.80
C SER A 159 15.51 3.73 -1.73
N LYS A 160 14.84 4.31 -0.72
CA LYS A 160 15.44 5.23 0.25
C LYS A 160 16.10 4.54 1.44
N PHE A 161 15.75 3.28 1.71
CA PHE A 161 16.29 2.48 2.81
C PHE A 161 16.71 1.10 2.27
N PRO A 162 17.95 0.62 2.48
CA PRO A 162 18.44 -0.64 1.91
C PRO A 162 17.65 -1.89 2.34
N ASP A 163 17.08 -1.90 3.55
CA ASP A 163 16.24 -2.97 4.10
C ASP A 163 14.76 -2.88 3.66
N VAL A 164 14.44 -1.96 2.73
CA VAL A 164 13.10 -1.79 2.14
C VAL A 164 13.17 -2.05 0.62
N PRO A 165 13.46 -3.30 0.18
CA PRO A 165 13.42 -3.64 -1.24
C PRO A 165 11.99 -3.52 -1.80
N PHE A 166 11.90 -3.29 -3.11
CA PHE A 166 10.61 -3.26 -3.84
C PHE A 166 9.87 -4.61 -3.70
N GLY A 167 8.55 -4.60 -3.87
CA GLY A 167 7.75 -5.82 -3.90
C GLY A 167 7.42 -6.43 -2.52
N ASN A 168 7.57 -5.69 -1.42
CA ASN A 168 7.05 -6.08 -0.10
C ASN A 168 5.81 -5.27 0.29
N TYR A 169 4.95 -5.83 1.14
CA TYR A 169 3.70 -5.17 1.58
C TYR A 169 3.94 -3.80 2.25
N TYR A 170 5.13 -3.60 2.82
CA TYR A 170 5.55 -2.39 3.50
C TYR A 170 6.31 -1.39 2.61
N SER A 171 6.74 -1.76 1.39
CA SER A 171 7.61 -0.89 0.57
C SER A 171 6.91 0.43 0.21
N ILE A 172 5.70 0.36 -0.34
CA ILE A 172 4.88 1.54 -0.69
C ILE A 172 4.48 2.36 0.56
N PRO A 173 3.97 1.74 1.65
CA PRO A 173 3.75 2.44 2.91
C PRO A 173 4.96 3.20 3.48
N ILE A 174 6.14 2.58 3.52
CA ILE A 174 7.35 3.19 4.07
C ILE A 174 7.83 4.32 3.16
N SER A 175 7.84 4.13 1.84
CA SER A 175 8.16 5.20 0.88
C SER A 175 7.24 6.42 1.08
N TRP A 176 5.92 6.22 1.11
CA TRP A 176 4.96 7.29 1.38
C TRP A 176 5.22 7.98 2.73
N ALA A 177 5.30 7.20 3.81
CA ALA A 177 5.42 7.74 5.15
C ALA A 177 6.76 8.48 5.36
N SER A 178 7.81 8.06 4.67
CA SER A 178 9.13 8.71 4.69
C SER A 178 9.11 10.03 3.91
N ASP A 179 8.40 10.09 2.78
CA ASP A 179 8.23 11.31 1.98
C ASP A 179 7.31 12.34 2.65
N LYS A 180 6.38 11.89 3.50
CA LYS A 180 5.57 12.78 4.37
C LYS A 180 6.22 13.05 5.73
N ASN A 181 7.48 12.64 5.94
CA ASN A 181 8.25 12.81 7.17
C ASN A 181 7.61 12.18 8.44
N ILE A 182 6.68 11.26 8.27
CA ILE A 182 5.98 10.51 9.32
C ILE A 182 6.94 9.48 9.95
N VAL A 183 7.66 8.75 9.10
CA VAL A 183 8.68 7.79 9.53
C VAL A 183 10.08 8.25 9.15
N ARG A 184 11.07 7.72 9.86
CA ARG A 184 12.51 7.94 9.63
C ARG A 184 13.24 6.64 9.94
N GLY A 185 14.23 6.30 9.12
CA GLY A 185 15.19 5.24 9.43
C GLY A 185 16.22 5.69 10.46
N HIS A 186 17.09 4.76 10.83
CA HIS A 186 18.20 4.94 11.76
C HIS A 186 19.36 5.68 11.09
N SER A 187 19.71 6.85 11.61
CA SER A 187 20.70 7.74 10.97
C SER A 187 22.14 7.22 10.99
N ASN A 188 22.43 6.21 11.80
CA ASN A 188 23.74 5.56 11.92
C ASN A 188 23.92 4.35 10.98
N THR A 189 22.84 3.80 10.41
CA THR A 189 22.92 2.63 9.50
C THR A 189 22.27 2.89 8.13
N GLY A 190 21.44 3.93 8.00
CA GLY A 190 20.64 4.19 6.80
C GLY A 190 19.45 3.23 6.62
N LEU A 191 19.26 2.27 7.52
CA LEU A 191 18.18 1.28 7.47
C LEU A 191 16.88 1.85 8.08
N PHE A 192 15.75 1.31 7.68
CA PHE A 192 14.44 1.61 8.27
C PHE A 192 14.20 0.87 9.59
N GLY A 193 14.70 -0.37 9.70
CA GLY A 193 14.45 -1.30 10.79
C GLY A 193 13.20 -2.16 10.55
N THR A 194 13.00 -2.68 9.33
CA THR A 194 11.73 -3.33 8.92
C THR A 194 11.24 -4.44 9.84
N MET A 195 12.15 -5.27 10.35
CA MET A 195 11.86 -6.41 11.22
C MET A 195 11.98 -6.11 12.72
N GLU A 196 12.38 -4.90 13.11
CA GLU A 196 12.46 -4.51 14.52
C GLU A 196 11.07 -4.22 15.08
N ASN A 197 10.82 -4.58 16.33
CA ASN A 197 9.58 -4.26 17.02
C ASN A 197 9.48 -2.76 17.33
N VAL A 198 8.28 -2.19 17.21
CA VAL A 198 8.04 -0.78 17.46
C VAL A 198 7.94 -0.51 18.97
N THR A 199 8.83 0.34 19.47
CA THR A 199 8.75 0.82 20.86
C THR A 199 7.52 1.70 21.03
N ARG A 200 7.01 1.81 22.25
CA ARG A 200 5.85 2.69 22.52
C ARG A 200 6.17 4.17 22.29
N GLU A 201 7.41 4.60 22.49
CA GLU A 201 7.84 5.96 22.14
C GLU A 201 7.97 6.18 20.61
N ASP A 202 8.44 5.20 19.83
CA ASP A 202 8.44 5.24 18.36
C ASP A 202 7.02 5.34 17.82
N LEU A 203 6.12 4.49 18.30
CA LEU A 203 4.71 4.42 17.89
C LEU A 203 4.02 5.77 18.10
N VAL A 204 4.18 6.36 19.29
CA VAL A 204 3.60 7.67 19.62
C VAL A 204 4.26 8.77 18.79
N THR A 205 5.56 8.69 18.53
CA THR A 205 6.28 9.64 17.66
C THR A 205 5.81 9.58 16.21
N MET A 206 5.51 8.40 15.68
CA MET A 206 4.92 8.22 14.34
C MET A 206 3.49 8.77 14.27
N ILE A 207 2.65 8.49 15.27
CA ILE A 207 1.28 9.06 15.33
C ILE A 207 1.33 10.59 15.46
N TYR A 208 2.25 11.14 16.26
CA TYR A 208 2.45 12.59 16.39
C TYR A 208 2.81 13.25 15.04
N ARG A 209 3.76 12.67 14.28
CA ARG A 209 4.13 13.18 12.96
C ARG A 209 3.00 13.02 11.93
N TYR A 210 2.24 11.92 11.99
CA TYR A 210 1.02 11.77 11.18
C TYR A 210 -0.04 12.83 11.53
N ALA A 211 -0.22 13.14 12.82
CA ALA A 211 -1.10 14.21 13.27
C ALA A 211 -0.68 15.57 12.69
N GLN A 212 0.61 15.90 12.73
CA GLN A 212 1.16 17.10 12.08
C GLN A 212 0.90 17.11 10.57
N TYR A 213 1.15 16.00 9.87
CA TYR A 213 0.85 15.86 8.43
C TYR A 213 -0.64 16.07 8.11
N LYS A 214 -1.55 15.64 9.00
CA LYS A 214 -3.00 15.86 8.87
C LYS A 214 -3.48 17.24 9.32
N GLY A 215 -2.59 18.15 9.74
CA GLY A 215 -2.95 19.48 10.23
C GLY A 215 -3.58 19.51 11.62
N VAL A 216 -3.47 18.42 12.39
CA VAL A 216 -3.99 18.34 13.77
C VAL A 216 -3.15 19.23 14.67
N LYS A 217 -3.79 19.96 15.61
CA LYS A 217 -3.08 20.75 16.62
C LYS A 217 -2.24 19.84 17.54
N THR A 218 -0.92 19.93 17.40
CA THR A 218 0.04 19.16 18.25
C THR A 218 0.77 19.98 19.32
N SER A 219 0.39 21.24 19.54
CA SER A 219 1.01 22.12 20.55
C SER A 219 0.48 21.94 21.97
N ASP A 220 -0.59 21.18 22.18
CA ASP A 220 -1.08 20.84 23.53
C ASP A 220 -0.16 19.80 24.18
N GLN A 221 0.36 20.10 25.38
CA GLN A 221 1.32 19.27 26.11
C GLN A 221 0.97 19.18 27.60
N LYS A 222 1.41 18.10 28.25
CA LYS A 222 1.24 17.87 29.69
C LYS A 222 2.53 17.25 30.25
N SER A 223 2.93 17.63 31.48
CA SER A 223 4.14 17.06 32.10
C SER A 223 4.04 15.55 32.28
N LEU A 224 5.19 14.88 32.17
CA LEU A 224 5.33 13.44 32.35
C LEU A 224 5.76 13.07 33.78
N GLU A 225 6.04 14.04 34.66
CA GLU A 225 6.49 13.81 36.07
C GLU A 225 5.56 12.89 36.89
N THR A 226 4.29 12.74 36.49
CA THR A 226 3.35 11.80 37.12
C THR A 226 3.64 10.33 36.82
N TYR A 227 4.55 10.03 35.89
CA TYR A 227 4.94 8.68 35.48
C TYR A 227 6.33 8.32 36.00
N VAL A 228 6.47 7.13 36.58
CA VAL A 228 7.68 6.70 37.31
C VAL A 228 8.86 6.31 36.40
N ASP A 229 8.68 6.43 35.09
CA ASP A 229 9.64 6.11 34.03
C ASP A 229 9.79 7.24 32.99
N GLU A 230 9.36 8.46 33.32
CA GLU A 230 9.47 9.59 32.40
C GLU A 230 10.91 9.87 31.94
N SER A 231 11.89 9.59 32.80
CA SER A 231 13.32 9.76 32.53
C SER A 231 13.86 8.78 31.48
N GLN A 232 13.11 7.71 31.18
CA GLN A 232 13.42 6.78 30.09
C GLN A 232 12.90 7.25 28.73
N VAL A 233 12.04 8.28 28.68
CA VAL A 233 11.52 8.83 27.41
C VAL A 233 12.63 9.61 26.70
N SER A 234 13.07 9.11 25.55
CA SER A 234 14.14 9.73 24.78
C SER A 234 13.76 11.13 24.28
N GLY A 235 14.75 12.03 24.19
CA GLY A 235 14.54 13.45 23.86
C GLY A 235 13.77 13.68 22.55
N TYR A 236 13.98 12.84 21.53
CA TYR A 236 13.27 12.93 20.25
C TYR A 236 11.77 12.61 20.34
N ALA A 237 11.35 11.82 21.33
CA ALA A 237 9.98 11.38 21.55
C ALA A 237 9.25 12.19 22.63
N ARG A 238 9.99 12.91 23.49
CA ARG A 238 9.46 13.62 24.68
C ARG A 238 8.26 14.52 24.37
N VAL A 239 8.36 15.35 23.33
CA VAL A 239 7.24 16.22 22.87
C VAL A 239 6.03 15.42 22.39
N ALA A 240 6.26 14.32 21.66
CA ALA A 240 5.19 13.46 21.17
C ALA A 240 4.46 12.74 22.33
N MET A 241 5.21 12.26 23.34
CA MET A 241 4.68 11.64 24.54
C MET A 241 3.91 12.66 25.40
N GLN A 242 4.43 13.88 25.59
CA GLN A 242 3.74 14.96 26.29
C GLN A 242 2.41 15.34 25.61
N TRP A 243 2.38 15.37 24.28
CA TRP A 243 1.15 15.59 23.50
C TRP A 243 0.17 14.42 23.63
N ALA A 244 0.63 13.18 23.49
CA ALA A 244 -0.24 12.01 23.57
C ALA A 244 -0.86 11.85 24.98
N VAL A 245 -0.12 12.21 26.03
CA VAL A 245 -0.63 12.30 27.41
C VAL A 245 -1.61 13.47 27.58
N ALA A 246 -1.35 14.63 26.96
CA ALA A 246 -2.27 15.77 27.02
C ALA A 246 -3.60 15.50 26.30
N LYS A 247 -3.57 14.72 25.22
CA LYS A 247 -4.75 14.31 24.46
C LYS A 247 -5.49 13.10 25.06
N GLY A 248 -4.86 12.32 25.94
CA GLY A 248 -5.41 11.04 26.41
C GLY A 248 -5.30 9.90 25.39
N ILE A 249 -4.44 10.05 24.38
CA ILE A 249 -4.07 9.00 23.42
C ILE A 249 -3.33 7.87 24.16
N ILE A 250 -2.46 8.24 25.11
CA ILE A 250 -1.83 7.33 26.07
C ILE A 250 -2.06 7.81 27.51
N SER A 251 -2.17 6.86 28.44
CA SER A 251 -2.36 7.09 29.88
C SER A 251 -1.43 6.22 30.75
N GLY A 252 -0.41 5.62 30.14
CA GLY A 252 0.40 4.55 30.73
C GLY A 252 -0.17 3.13 30.53
N ARG A 253 0.57 2.10 30.97
CA ARG A 253 0.10 0.69 30.98
C ARG A 253 -0.77 0.44 32.22
N GLY A 254 -2.08 0.71 32.10
CA GLY A 254 -3.03 0.60 33.22
C GLY A 254 -2.66 1.51 34.40
N ASP A 255 -3.07 1.13 35.61
CA ASP A 255 -2.89 1.96 36.82
C ASP A 255 -1.45 2.00 37.36
N THR A 256 -0.48 1.43 36.63
CA THR A 256 0.94 1.32 37.05
C THR A 256 1.70 2.65 37.12
N LYS A 257 1.14 3.72 36.57
CA LYS A 257 1.84 5.01 36.32
C LYS A 257 3.16 4.85 35.55
N ARG A 258 3.23 3.87 34.64
CA ARG A 258 4.35 3.67 33.70
C ARG A 258 3.92 4.00 32.28
N LEU A 259 4.64 4.89 31.61
CA LEU A 259 4.52 5.07 30.16
C LEU A 259 5.02 3.84 29.41
N ASP A 260 6.06 3.21 29.97
CA ASP A 260 6.91 2.20 29.35
C ASP A 260 7.34 2.62 27.93
N PRO A 261 8.22 3.63 27.78
CA PRO A 261 8.59 4.16 26.48
C PRO A 261 9.41 3.19 25.64
N LYS A 262 10.23 2.35 26.29
CA LYS A 262 11.15 1.41 25.64
C LYS A 262 10.55 0.02 25.40
N GLY A 263 9.52 -0.36 26.14
CA GLY A 263 8.80 -1.60 25.87
C GLY A 263 8.10 -1.58 24.51
N GLU A 264 7.99 -2.78 23.94
CA GLU A 264 7.35 -3.01 22.64
C GLU A 264 5.84 -2.80 22.75
N ALA A 265 5.23 -2.33 21.66
CA ALA A 265 3.78 -2.20 21.54
C ALA A 265 3.18 -3.45 20.87
N THR A 266 2.25 -4.10 21.57
CA THR A 266 1.51 -5.26 21.01
C THR A 266 0.40 -4.81 20.07
N ARG A 267 -0.03 -5.69 19.17
CA ARG A 267 -1.06 -5.39 18.15
C ARG A 267 -2.36 -4.82 18.74
N VAL A 268 -2.80 -5.26 19.92
CA VAL A 268 -3.98 -4.71 20.61
C VAL A 268 -3.72 -3.34 21.24
N GLU A 269 -2.51 -3.06 21.73
CA GLU A 269 -2.15 -1.73 22.22
C GLU A 269 -2.06 -0.72 21.07
N CYS A 270 -1.46 -1.11 19.94
CA CYS A 270 -1.45 -0.32 18.72
C CYS A 270 -2.88 0.04 18.29
N ALA A 271 -3.78 -0.94 18.24
CA ALA A 271 -5.20 -0.72 17.92
C ALA A 271 -5.87 0.28 18.88
N ALA A 272 -5.65 0.15 20.19
CA ALA A 272 -6.27 1.01 21.20
C ALA A 272 -5.75 2.45 21.16
N ILE A 273 -4.46 2.65 20.85
CA ILE A 273 -3.86 3.98 20.70
C ILE A 273 -4.36 4.66 19.41
N ILE A 274 -4.48 3.90 18.31
CA ILE A 274 -5.07 4.38 17.05
C ILE A 274 -6.53 4.78 17.22
N GLN A 275 -7.34 3.93 17.87
CA GLN A 275 -8.77 4.20 18.12
C GLN A 275 -8.96 5.55 18.83
N ARG A 276 -8.24 5.78 19.93
CA ARG A 276 -8.29 7.05 20.68
C ARG A 276 -7.86 8.22 19.80
N PHE A 277 -6.75 8.09 19.08
CA PHE A 277 -6.26 9.14 18.19
C PHE A 277 -7.30 9.53 17.11
N MET A 278 -7.95 8.55 16.47
CA MET A 278 -8.96 8.79 15.43
C MET A 278 -10.24 9.42 15.99
N GLN A 279 -10.66 9.03 17.20
CA GLN A 279 -11.78 9.63 17.93
C GLN A 279 -11.48 11.10 18.31
N ILE A 280 -10.31 11.36 18.90
CA ILE A 280 -9.91 12.70 19.38
C ILE A 280 -9.71 13.70 18.23
N THR A 281 -9.32 13.23 17.05
CA THR A 281 -9.09 14.09 15.86
C THR A 281 -10.33 14.35 15.02
N GLY A 282 -11.50 13.85 15.45
CA GLY A 282 -12.76 14.04 14.75
C GLY A 282 -12.96 13.16 13.52
N ALA A 283 -11.95 12.36 13.14
CA ALA A 283 -11.97 11.41 12.01
C ALA A 283 -12.93 10.21 12.20
N GLY A 284 -13.65 10.15 13.33
CA GLY A 284 -14.68 9.15 13.63
C GLY A 284 -15.87 9.72 14.42
N SER A 285 -16.29 10.96 14.12
CA SER A 285 -17.30 11.70 14.90
C SER A 285 -18.75 11.22 14.71
N ASN A 286 -19.12 10.07 15.29
CA ASN A 286 -20.51 9.78 15.64
C ASN A 286 -20.78 10.24 17.09
N ASN A 287 -21.15 11.51 17.24
CA ASN A 287 -21.53 12.05 18.55
C ASN A 287 -22.90 11.52 18.98
N ASN A 288 -22.92 10.65 19.99
CA ASN A 288 -24.16 10.15 20.59
C ASN A 288 -24.87 11.24 21.40
N SER A 289 -25.72 12.02 20.74
CA SER A 289 -26.76 12.83 21.38
C SER A 289 -28.11 12.17 21.15
N ASN A 290 -28.74 11.75 22.24
CA ASN A 290 -29.97 10.98 22.27
C ASN A 290 -31.11 11.64 21.44
N SER A 291 -31.52 11.00 20.36
CA SER A 291 -32.76 11.33 19.62
C SER A 291 -33.29 10.11 18.88
N ASN A 292 -34.51 9.72 19.24
CA ASN A 292 -35.19 8.53 18.74
C ASN A 292 -35.71 8.78 17.31
N SER A 293 -35.19 8.07 16.31
CA SER A 293 -35.70 8.10 14.93
C SER A 293 -35.45 6.76 14.21
N ASN A 294 -36.33 6.44 13.26
CA ASN A 294 -36.45 5.10 12.68
C ASN A 294 -35.38 4.75 11.64
N ASN A 295 -35.24 3.45 11.40
CA ASN A 295 -34.57 2.81 10.28
C ASN A 295 -34.53 3.64 8.98
N ASN A 296 -33.34 3.76 8.39
CA ASN A 296 -33.14 3.48 6.97
C ASN A 296 -31.66 3.13 6.72
N ASN A 297 -31.40 1.89 6.31
CA ASN A 297 -30.06 1.47 5.88
C ASN A 297 -29.72 2.17 4.56
N ASN A 298 -28.58 2.86 4.50
CA ASN A 298 -28.00 3.37 3.27
C ASN A 298 -26.47 3.35 3.38
N ASN A 299 -25.84 2.28 2.90
CA ASN A 299 -24.40 2.13 2.82
C ASN A 299 -23.85 3.06 1.72
N ASN A 300 -23.67 4.33 2.02
CA ASN A 300 -23.17 5.32 1.07
C ASN A 300 -21.63 5.26 0.96
N THR A 301 -21.13 4.22 0.26
CA THR A 301 -19.73 4.15 -0.18
C THR A 301 -19.35 5.44 -0.89
N GLN A 302 -18.42 6.20 -0.33
CA GLN A 302 -17.99 7.48 -0.92
C GLN A 302 -17.33 7.21 -2.28
N VAL A 303 -18.08 7.49 -3.35
CA VAL A 303 -17.60 7.41 -4.73
C VAL A 303 -16.62 8.55 -4.96
N ASP A 304 -15.38 8.20 -5.31
CA ASP A 304 -14.37 9.14 -5.77
C ASP A 304 -14.83 9.77 -7.10
N PRO A 305 -15.16 11.08 -7.13
CA PRO A 305 -15.80 11.70 -8.29
C PRO A 305 -14.89 11.77 -9.51
N ASP A 306 -13.58 11.64 -9.33
CA ASP A 306 -12.57 11.69 -10.39
C ASP A 306 -12.29 10.30 -10.98
N LYS A 307 -12.98 9.24 -10.52
CA LYS A 307 -12.72 7.85 -10.91
C LYS A 307 -13.95 7.13 -11.45
N TYR A 308 -13.73 6.26 -12.43
CA TYR A 308 -14.81 5.57 -13.12
C TYR A 308 -15.15 4.28 -12.38
N THR A 309 -16.32 4.20 -11.73
CA THR A 309 -16.78 2.98 -11.05
C THR A 309 -16.98 1.83 -12.04
N ILE A 310 -16.54 0.61 -11.70
CA ILE A 310 -16.81 -0.58 -12.51
C ILE A 310 -18.28 -1.02 -12.41
N MET A 311 -18.87 -0.94 -11.21
CA MET A 311 -20.28 -1.27 -10.96
C MET A 311 -21.20 -0.08 -11.28
N GLY A 312 -22.48 -0.37 -11.52
CA GLY A 312 -23.55 0.62 -11.66
C GLY A 312 -24.25 0.56 -13.02
N ALA A 313 -25.14 1.53 -13.27
CA ALA A 313 -25.91 1.57 -14.51
C ALA A 313 -25.03 1.79 -15.76
N ASN A 314 -25.35 1.08 -16.83
CA ASN A 314 -24.77 1.27 -18.17
C ASN A 314 -24.97 2.73 -18.62
N THR A 315 -23.93 3.34 -19.19
CA THR A 315 -24.03 4.71 -19.75
C THR A 315 -23.88 4.77 -21.27
N VAL A 316 -23.96 3.60 -21.91
CA VAL A 316 -23.95 3.42 -23.37
C VAL A 316 -25.03 2.41 -23.79
N THR A 317 -25.44 2.49 -25.05
CA THR A 317 -26.36 1.54 -25.69
C THR A 317 -25.61 0.53 -26.59
N VAL A 318 -26.29 -0.55 -26.97
CA VAL A 318 -25.75 -1.55 -27.92
C VAL A 318 -25.36 -0.90 -29.25
N ASP A 319 -26.18 0.01 -29.79
CA ASP A 319 -25.89 0.73 -31.04
C ASP A 319 -24.62 1.60 -30.97
N GLN A 320 -24.26 2.11 -29.79
CA GLN A 320 -23.01 2.86 -29.60
C GLN A 320 -21.81 1.93 -29.62
N MET A 321 -21.88 0.79 -28.94
CA MET A 321 -20.83 -0.24 -28.97
C MET A 321 -20.62 -0.81 -30.38
N VAL A 322 -21.71 -1.09 -31.11
CA VAL A 322 -21.68 -1.57 -32.50
C VAL A 322 -21.05 -0.54 -33.44
N ARG A 323 -21.41 0.75 -33.34
CA ARG A 323 -20.84 1.80 -34.20
C ARG A 323 -19.39 2.12 -33.84
N TYR A 324 -19.03 2.09 -32.56
CA TYR A 324 -17.64 2.22 -32.10
C TYR A 324 -16.74 1.07 -32.62
N TYR A 325 -17.25 -0.17 -32.62
CA TYR A 325 -16.54 -1.32 -33.19
C TYR A 325 -16.35 -1.19 -34.71
N LYS A 326 -17.44 -0.96 -35.46
CA LYS A 326 -17.43 -0.91 -36.93
C LYS A 326 -16.54 0.22 -37.48
N ALA A 327 -16.30 1.27 -36.71
CA ALA A 327 -15.35 2.32 -37.05
C ALA A 327 -13.86 1.92 -36.93
N ARG A 328 -13.55 0.70 -36.47
CA ARG A 328 -12.18 0.24 -36.11
C ARG A 328 -11.84 -1.18 -36.60
N ALA A 329 -12.84 -2.06 -36.76
CA ALA A 329 -12.63 -3.42 -37.22
C ALA A 329 -13.85 -3.98 -37.97
N SER A 330 -13.60 -4.92 -38.89
CA SER A 330 -14.61 -5.87 -39.38
C SER A 330 -14.89 -6.90 -38.28
N TYR A 331 -16.11 -7.44 -38.22
CA TYR A 331 -16.43 -8.50 -37.26
C TYR A 331 -15.93 -9.86 -37.79
N PRO A 332 -15.31 -10.75 -36.99
CA PRO A 332 -14.78 -12.00 -37.50
C PRO A 332 -15.89 -13.00 -37.89
N ASP A 333 -15.84 -13.48 -39.14
CA ASP A 333 -16.76 -14.52 -39.65
C ASP A 333 -16.70 -15.84 -38.85
N PHE A 334 -15.60 -16.07 -38.12
CA PHE A 334 -15.41 -17.17 -37.18
C PHE A 334 -16.59 -17.37 -36.22
N TYR A 335 -17.19 -16.27 -35.74
CA TYR A 335 -18.33 -16.33 -34.82
C TYR A 335 -19.66 -16.69 -35.49
N GLY A 336 -19.72 -16.78 -36.83
CA GLY A 336 -20.96 -16.89 -37.61
C GLY A 336 -21.88 -18.06 -37.23
N ASN A 337 -21.34 -19.15 -36.68
CA ASN A 337 -22.10 -20.33 -36.24
C ASN A 337 -22.37 -20.35 -34.72
N THR A 338 -22.07 -19.27 -33.99
CA THR A 338 -22.27 -19.13 -32.54
C THR A 338 -23.47 -18.24 -32.20
N GLU A 339 -23.85 -18.17 -30.92
CA GLU A 339 -24.82 -17.18 -30.43
C GLU A 339 -24.35 -15.73 -30.63
N ALA A 340 -23.04 -15.50 -30.82
CA ALA A 340 -22.45 -14.21 -31.13
C ALA A 340 -22.25 -13.96 -32.64
N SER A 341 -23.07 -14.54 -33.53
CA SER A 341 -22.88 -14.51 -35.00
C SER A 341 -22.80 -13.14 -35.71
N THR A 342 -22.84 -12.03 -34.99
CA THR A 342 -22.78 -10.64 -35.49
C THR A 342 -22.29 -9.74 -34.37
N ILE A 343 -21.68 -8.58 -34.68
CA ILE A 343 -21.28 -7.60 -33.66
C ILE A 343 -22.48 -7.09 -32.85
N GLU A 344 -23.67 -6.99 -33.47
CA GLU A 344 -24.92 -6.68 -32.80
C GLU A 344 -25.25 -7.68 -31.69
N LYS A 345 -25.24 -8.99 -31.99
CA LYS A 345 -25.43 -10.06 -30.98
C LYS A 345 -24.33 -10.05 -29.93
N PHE A 346 -23.07 -9.84 -30.32
CA PHE A 346 -21.94 -9.78 -29.40
C PHE A 346 -22.08 -8.65 -28.37
N CYS A 347 -22.39 -7.43 -28.83
CA CYS A 347 -22.65 -6.28 -27.97
C CYS A 347 -23.92 -6.46 -27.12
N GLN A 348 -24.95 -7.14 -27.63
CA GLN A 348 -26.15 -7.51 -26.88
C GLN A 348 -25.84 -8.53 -25.75
N ILE A 349 -25.01 -9.55 -26.00
CA ILE A 349 -24.56 -10.50 -24.97
C ILE A 349 -23.79 -9.78 -23.85
N TYR A 350 -22.88 -8.87 -24.20
CA TYR A 350 -22.22 -8.01 -23.21
C TYR A 350 -23.24 -7.24 -22.37
N TYR A 351 -24.23 -6.60 -22.99
CA TYR A 351 -25.25 -5.82 -22.28
C TYR A 351 -26.06 -6.67 -21.29
N GLU A 352 -26.47 -7.87 -21.70
CA GLU A 352 -27.23 -8.82 -20.87
C GLU A 352 -26.44 -9.39 -19.70
N GLU A 353 -25.22 -9.88 -19.93
CA GLU A 353 -24.39 -10.46 -18.87
C GLU A 353 -23.91 -9.37 -17.89
N CYS A 354 -23.61 -8.15 -18.38
CA CYS A 354 -23.23 -7.02 -17.53
C CYS A 354 -24.39 -6.57 -16.65
N ALA A 355 -25.58 -6.38 -17.23
CA ALA A 355 -26.79 -6.01 -16.49
C ALA A 355 -27.21 -7.07 -15.47
N ALA A 356 -26.96 -8.35 -15.75
CA ALA A 356 -27.26 -9.44 -14.82
C ALA A 356 -26.38 -9.41 -13.55
N GLU A 357 -25.13 -8.98 -13.65
CA GLU A 357 -24.20 -8.92 -12.50
C GLU A 357 -24.09 -7.52 -11.85
N GLY A 358 -24.48 -6.45 -12.55
CA GLY A 358 -24.39 -5.06 -12.09
C GLY A 358 -23.11 -4.32 -12.52
N VAL A 359 -22.34 -4.91 -13.43
CA VAL A 359 -21.14 -4.32 -14.03
C VAL A 359 -21.55 -3.38 -15.16
N ARG A 360 -20.84 -2.26 -15.35
CA ARG A 360 -21.08 -1.34 -16.47
C ARG A 360 -20.58 -1.92 -17.79
N VAL A 361 -21.46 -2.04 -18.77
CA VAL A 361 -21.17 -2.66 -20.07
C VAL A 361 -20.04 -1.96 -20.82
N GLU A 362 -19.94 -0.63 -20.74
CA GLU A 362 -18.85 0.11 -21.36
C GLU A 362 -17.46 -0.30 -20.83
N VAL A 363 -17.35 -0.74 -19.57
CA VAL A 363 -16.08 -1.17 -18.95
C VAL A 363 -15.65 -2.51 -19.52
N ALA A 364 -16.52 -3.51 -19.44
CA ALA A 364 -16.24 -4.86 -19.93
C ALA A 364 -15.98 -4.87 -21.44
N PHE A 365 -16.76 -4.10 -22.21
CA PHE A 365 -16.59 -3.99 -23.66
C PHE A 365 -15.30 -3.25 -24.05
N CYS A 366 -14.98 -2.09 -23.45
CA CYS A 366 -13.74 -1.38 -23.77
C CYS A 366 -12.49 -2.17 -23.32
N GLN A 367 -12.55 -2.87 -22.18
CA GLN A 367 -11.50 -3.81 -21.79
C GLN A 367 -11.33 -4.90 -22.84
N ALA A 368 -12.42 -5.55 -23.28
CA ALA A 368 -12.34 -6.63 -24.26
C ALA A 368 -11.76 -6.17 -25.61
N MET A 369 -12.10 -4.96 -26.05
CA MET A 369 -11.52 -4.38 -27.26
C MET A 369 -10.04 -4.05 -27.12
N LYS A 370 -9.57 -3.69 -25.92
CA LYS A 370 -8.15 -3.46 -25.60
C LYS A 370 -7.35 -4.76 -25.60
N GLU A 371 -7.87 -5.80 -24.95
CA GLU A 371 -7.21 -7.11 -24.78
C GLU A 371 -7.14 -7.89 -26.10
N THR A 372 -8.21 -7.87 -26.90
CA THR A 372 -8.29 -8.64 -28.17
C THR A 372 -7.85 -7.86 -29.40
N GLY A 373 -7.41 -6.60 -29.26
CA GLY A 373 -7.12 -5.73 -30.40
C GLY A 373 -8.33 -5.53 -31.33
N TYR A 374 -9.51 -5.30 -30.76
CA TYR A 374 -10.81 -5.28 -31.45
C TYR A 374 -11.15 -6.60 -32.15
N LEU A 375 -11.11 -7.71 -31.40
CA LEU A 375 -11.40 -9.09 -31.85
C LEU A 375 -10.54 -9.60 -33.03
N ARG A 376 -9.40 -8.94 -33.28
CA ARG A 376 -8.40 -9.39 -34.28
C ARG A 376 -7.47 -10.47 -33.70
N TYR A 377 -7.23 -10.41 -32.38
CA TYR A 377 -6.24 -11.19 -31.64
C TYR A 377 -4.80 -10.93 -32.16
N GLY A 378 -3.78 -11.49 -31.48
CA GLY A 378 -2.37 -11.21 -31.80
C GLY A 378 -1.40 -11.19 -30.61
N GLY A 379 -1.90 -11.34 -29.38
CA GLY A 379 -1.10 -11.81 -28.23
C GLY A 379 -1.20 -13.34 -28.08
N ASP A 380 -0.89 -13.86 -26.90
CA ASP A 380 -0.89 -15.31 -26.63
C ASP A 380 -2.29 -15.96 -26.72
N VAL A 381 -3.36 -15.18 -26.57
CA VAL A 381 -4.75 -15.63 -26.61
C VAL A 381 -5.27 -15.70 -28.05
N LEU A 382 -5.86 -16.84 -28.40
CA LEU A 382 -6.46 -17.14 -29.70
C LEU A 382 -7.99 -16.89 -29.72
N ILE A 383 -8.53 -16.63 -30.91
CA ILE A 383 -9.96 -16.36 -31.13
C ILE A 383 -10.88 -17.51 -30.70
N GLU A 384 -10.41 -18.74 -30.87
CA GLU A 384 -11.11 -20.00 -30.52
C GLU A 384 -11.27 -20.24 -29.01
N GLN A 385 -10.59 -19.46 -28.16
CA GLN A 385 -10.67 -19.60 -26.71
C GLN A 385 -11.91 -18.93 -26.10
N TYR A 386 -12.56 -18.02 -26.84
CA TYR A 386 -13.58 -17.10 -26.33
C TYR A 386 -13.13 -16.31 -25.08
N ASN A 387 -11.81 -16.17 -24.87
CA ASN A 387 -11.22 -15.47 -23.74
C ASN A 387 -11.01 -13.99 -24.11
N PHE A 388 -12.06 -13.19 -23.94
CA PHE A 388 -12.08 -11.80 -24.40
C PHE A 388 -11.22 -10.82 -23.58
N ALA A 389 -10.60 -11.27 -22.48
CA ALA A 389 -9.93 -10.36 -21.54
C ALA A 389 -8.58 -10.87 -21.00
N GLY A 390 -7.85 -11.66 -21.79
CA GLY A 390 -6.49 -12.09 -21.45
C GLY A 390 -6.38 -13.08 -20.28
N MET A 391 -7.51 -13.61 -19.78
CA MET A 391 -7.59 -14.19 -18.45
C MET A 391 -6.68 -15.43 -18.30
N GLY A 392 -5.61 -15.28 -17.52
CA GLY A 392 -4.60 -16.30 -17.24
C GLY A 392 -3.63 -16.59 -18.39
N ALA A 393 -3.54 -15.71 -19.40
CA ALA A 393 -2.33 -15.65 -20.21
C ALA A 393 -1.24 -14.91 -19.42
N THR A 394 0.01 -15.37 -19.52
CA THR A 394 1.13 -14.84 -18.72
C THR A 394 2.29 -14.30 -19.58
N GLY A 395 2.08 -14.15 -20.89
CA GLY A 395 3.14 -13.94 -21.87
C GLY A 395 3.79 -15.26 -22.31
N ASN A 396 4.79 -15.14 -23.20
CA ASN A 396 5.70 -16.22 -23.60
C ASN A 396 5.03 -17.52 -24.10
N GLY A 397 3.89 -17.42 -24.79
CA GLY A 397 3.16 -18.55 -25.36
C GLY A 397 2.19 -19.25 -24.42
N ALA A 398 2.05 -18.78 -23.17
CA ALA A 398 1.06 -19.28 -22.23
C ALA A 398 -0.35 -18.79 -22.63
N ARG A 399 -1.06 -19.59 -23.43
CA ARG A 399 -2.31 -19.21 -24.11
C ARG A 399 -3.48 -18.77 -23.21
N GLY A 400 -3.47 -19.11 -21.92
CA GLY A 400 -4.59 -18.87 -21.01
C GLY A 400 -5.76 -19.84 -21.20
N ILE A 401 -6.94 -19.50 -20.65
CA ILE A 401 -8.10 -20.41 -20.57
C ILE A 401 -8.90 -20.48 -21.88
N TYR A 402 -9.70 -21.54 -22.03
CA TYR A 402 -10.74 -21.72 -23.05
C TYR A 402 -12.11 -21.74 -22.37
N PHE A 403 -13.15 -21.27 -23.06
CA PHE A 403 -14.56 -21.40 -22.64
C PHE A 403 -15.38 -22.11 -23.72
N ASP A 404 -16.53 -22.68 -23.36
CA ASP A 404 -17.35 -23.47 -24.29
C ASP A 404 -18.08 -22.63 -25.37
N SER A 405 -18.33 -21.35 -25.08
CA SER A 405 -19.01 -20.42 -26.01
C SER A 405 -18.68 -18.95 -25.71
N PRO A 406 -18.89 -18.03 -26.68
CA PRO A 406 -18.75 -16.60 -26.49
C PRO A 406 -19.44 -16.06 -25.22
N ARG A 407 -20.69 -16.45 -24.96
CA ARG A 407 -21.45 -15.99 -23.78
C ARG A 407 -20.83 -16.45 -22.47
N ILE A 408 -20.25 -17.65 -22.41
CA ILE A 408 -19.57 -18.15 -21.21
C ILE A 408 -18.26 -17.36 -20.96
N GLY A 409 -17.47 -17.10 -22.00
CA GLY A 409 -16.26 -16.29 -21.88
C GLY A 409 -16.52 -14.82 -21.50
N ILE A 410 -17.60 -14.24 -22.04
CA ILE A 410 -18.09 -12.90 -21.67
C ILE A 410 -18.54 -12.89 -20.20
N ARG A 411 -19.32 -13.89 -19.77
CA ARG A 411 -19.74 -14.03 -18.35
C ARG A 411 -18.54 -14.16 -17.41
N ALA A 412 -17.54 -14.96 -17.77
CA ALA A 412 -16.33 -15.12 -16.96
C ALA A 412 -15.62 -13.78 -16.72
N GLN A 413 -15.39 -12.98 -17.79
CA GLN A 413 -14.81 -11.64 -17.66
C GLN A 413 -15.63 -10.76 -16.71
N ILE A 414 -16.95 -10.77 -16.83
CA ILE A 414 -17.86 -9.92 -16.05
C ILE A 414 -17.90 -10.35 -14.59
N GLN A 415 -17.87 -11.66 -14.31
CA GLN A 415 -17.75 -12.19 -12.95
C GLN A 415 -16.41 -11.79 -12.31
N HIS A 416 -15.29 -11.88 -13.04
CA HIS A 416 -14.00 -11.35 -12.57
C HIS A 416 -14.04 -9.84 -12.34
N LEU A 417 -14.61 -9.04 -13.24
CA LEU A 417 -14.77 -7.59 -13.05
C LEU A 417 -15.61 -7.26 -11.81
N LYS A 418 -16.68 -8.01 -11.53
CA LYS A 418 -17.46 -7.88 -10.29
C LYS A 418 -16.64 -8.29 -9.06
N ALA A 419 -15.83 -9.34 -9.14
CA ALA A 419 -14.90 -9.69 -8.06
C ALA A 419 -13.90 -8.57 -7.77
N TYR A 420 -13.26 -8.01 -8.80
CA TYR A 420 -12.41 -6.82 -8.64
C TYR A 420 -13.18 -5.67 -8.00
N ALA A 421 -14.40 -5.39 -8.45
CA ALA A 421 -15.13 -4.19 -8.05
C ALA A 421 -15.80 -4.24 -6.67
N CYS A 422 -16.36 -5.37 -6.26
CA CYS A 422 -17.11 -5.48 -4.99
C CYS A 422 -17.10 -6.89 -4.38
N THR A 423 -17.64 -6.99 -3.17
CA THR A 423 -17.81 -8.23 -2.40
C THR A 423 -19.18 -8.88 -2.56
N ASP A 424 -20.14 -8.25 -3.25
CA ASP A 424 -21.49 -8.79 -3.49
C ASP A 424 -21.43 -10.15 -4.20
N ASN A 425 -22.26 -11.11 -3.79
CA ASN A 425 -22.30 -12.43 -4.42
C ASN A 425 -22.60 -12.35 -5.92
N LEU A 426 -22.12 -13.34 -6.68
CA LEU A 426 -22.50 -13.49 -8.08
C LEU A 426 -24.01 -13.76 -8.19
N ASN A 427 -24.63 -13.16 -9.20
CA ASN A 427 -26.05 -13.32 -9.48
C ASN A 427 -26.33 -14.53 -10.39
N ARG A 428 -25.27 -15.13 -10.95
CA ARG A 428 -25.27 -16.35 -11.78
C ARG A 428 -24.17 -17.30 -11.33
N ASP A 429 -24.29 -18.57 -11.70
CA ASP A 429 -23.28 -19.59 -11.41
C ASP A 429 -21.89 -19.18 -11.90
N CYS A 430 -20.87 -19.45 -11.09
CA CYS A 430 -19.48 -19.11 -11.37
C CYS A 430 -18.92 -19.97 -12.50
N VAL A 431 -18.62 -19.38 -13.66
CA VAL A 431 -18.17 -20.14 -14.86
C VAL A 431 -16.66 -20.25 -15.02
N ASP A 432 -15.87 -19.61 -14.16
CA ASP A 432 -14.40 -19.75 -14.13
C ASP A 432 -13.93 -20.15 -12.72
N PRO A 433 -13.31 -21.33 -12.52
CA PRO A 433 -12.82 -21.77 -11.21
C PRO A 433 -11.69 -20.90 -10.64
N ARG A 434 -11.14 -19.96 -11.42
CA ARG A 434 -10.13 -18.98 -11.00
C ARG A 434 -10.71 -17.72 -10.37
N PHE A 435 -12.03 -17.51 -10.44
CA PHE A 435 -12.73 -16.41 -9.74
C PHE A 435 -12.32 -16.31 -8.26
N LYS A 436 -12.12 -17.46 -7.60
CA LYS A 436 -11.65 -17.58 -6.21
C LYS A 436 -10.26 -17.00 -5.93
N TYR A 437 -9.44 -16.74 -6.96
CA TYR A 437 -8.10 -16.15 -6.80
C TYR A 437 -8.11 -14.61 -6.87
N VAL A 438 -9.22 -13.99 -7.28
CA VAL A 438 -9.36 -12.53 -7.25
C VAL A 438 -9.69 -12.08 -5.83
N GLN A 439 -8.83 -11.25 -5.23
CA GLN A 439 -9.17 -10.60 -3.97
C GLN A 439 -10.36 -9.66 -4.19
N ARG A 440 -11.47 -9.96 -3.50
CA ARG A 440 -12.75 -9.32 -3.80
C ARG A 440 -12.82 -7.88 -3.29
N GLY A 441 -13.33 -6.97 -4.11
CA GLY A 441 -13.39 -5.53 -3.83
C GLY A 441 -12.06 -4.77 -3.95
N CYS A 442 -10.98 -5.38 -4.47
CA CYS A 442 -9.68 -4.72 -4.54
C CYS A 442 -9.52 -3.65 -5.65
N ALA A 443 -10.52 -3.42 -6.50
CA ALA A 443 -10.49 -2.41 -7.56
C ALA A 443 -11.92 -1.92 -7.94
N PRO A 444 -12.63 -1.16 -7.07
CA PRO A 444 -13.94 -0.56 -7.39
C PRO A 444 -13.95 0.39 -8.61
N TYR A 445 -12.78 0.92 -9.02
CA TYR A 445 -12.63 1.85 -10.13
C TYR A 445 -11.83 1.25 -11.29
N VAL A 446 -12.20 1.60 -12.53
CA VAL A 446 -11.54 1.17 -13.77
C VAL A 446 -10.05 1.52 -13.76
N GLN A 447 -9.70 2.72 -13.26
CA GLN A 447 -8.31 3.15 -13.07
C GLN A 447 -7.48 2.12 -12.28
N TRP A 448 -8.09 1.46 -11.29
CA TRP A 448 -7.46 0.49 -10.38
C TRP A 448 -7.43 -0.95 -10.94
N LEU A 449 -7.88 -1.17 -12.18
CA LEU A 449 -7.57 -2.41 -12.91
C LEU A 449 -6.08 -2.46 -13.34
N GLY A 450 -5.38 -1.33 -13.36
CA GLY A 450 -3.92 -1.29 -13.47
C GLY A 450 -3.26 -1.47 -12.10
N ILE A 451 -2.45 -2.51 -11.94
CA ILE A 451 -1.79 -2.87 -10.67
C ILE A 451 -0.87 -1.74 -10.16
N ARG A 452 -0.25 -0.99 -11.07
CA ARG A 452 0.62 0.17 -10.76
C ARG A 452 -0.16 1.41 -10.31
N GLU A 453 -1.43 1.50 -10.69
CA GLU A 453 -2.30 2.65 -10.43
C GLU A 453 -3.30 2.38 -9.29
N ASN A 454 -3.29 1.18 -8.72
CA ASN A 454 -4.17 0.74 -7.65
C ASN A 454 -3.48 0.87 -6.27
N PRO A 455 -4.07 1.58 -5.28
CA PRO A 455 -3.48 1.74 -3.95
C PRO A 455 -3.32 0.44 -3.15
N TYR A 456 -4.02 -0.63 -3.52
CA TYR A 456 -3.91 -1.96 -2.91
C TYR A 456 -2.83 -2.84 -3.57
N GLY A 457 -2.17 -2.37 -4.64
CA GLY A 457 -1.16 -3.15 -5.38
C GLY A 457 -1.71 -4.40 -6.09
N ARG A 458 -3.01 -4.41 -6.39
CA ARG A 458 -3.71 -5.49 -7.12
C ARG A 458 -4.45 -4.92 -8.33
N GLY A 459 -5.06 -5.77 -9.14
CA GLY A 459 -5.71 -5.34 -10.39
C GLY A 459 -5.67 -6.45 -11.44
N TRP A 460 -6.10 -6.11 -12.65
CA TRP A 460 -6.15 -7.01 -13.80
C TRP A 460 -4.80 -7.16 -14.51
N ALA A 461 -4.03 -6.06 -14.62
CA ALA A 461 -2.83 -6.02 -15.44
C ALA A 461 -1.68 -5.26 -14.80
N THR A 462 -0.45 -5.73 -15.06
CA THR A 462 0.82 -5.12 -14.62
C THR A 462 1.27 -3.92 -15.47
N ALA A 463 0.62 -3.71 -16.62
CA ALA A 463 0.92 -2.64 -17.57
C ALA A 463 0.54 -1.26 -17.00
N GLN A 464 1.41 -0.28 -17.19
CA GLN A 464 1.19 1.09 -16.70
C GLN A 464 0.08 1.79 -17.49
N ASN A 465 -0.69 2.63 -16.78
CA ASN A 465 -1.87 3.34 -17.27
C ASN A 465 -2.99 2.43 -17.82
N TYR A 466 -3.01 1.15 -17.46
CA TYR A 466 -3.96 0.17 -18.02
C TYR A 466 -5.42 0.62 -17.86
N GLY A 467 -5.81 0.97 -16.64
CA GLY A 467 -7.16 1.45 -16.33
C GLY A 467 -7.48 2.79 -16.99
N TYR A 468 -6.53 3.72 -17.04
CA TYR A 468 -6.69 5.02 -17.70
C TYR A 468 -6.92 4.88 -19.22
N GLN A 469 -6.26 3.93 -19.87
CA GLN A 469 -6.51 3.62 -21.29
C GLN A 469 -7.93 3.08 -21.53
N ILE A 470 -8.48 2.29 -20.60
CA ILE A 470 -9.88 1.84 -20.68
C ILE A 470 -10.84 3.04 -20.49
N VAL A 471 -10.55 3.98 -19.59
CA VAL A 471 -11.37 5.19 -19.39
C VAL A 471 -11.33 6.12 -20.61
N ASP A 472 -10.19 6.25 -21.28
CA ASP A 472 -10.08 6.95 -22.58
C ASP A 472 -10.92 6.25 -23.67
N MET A 473 -10.87 4.92 -23.75
CA MET A 473 -11.70 4.14 -24.68
C MET A 473 -13.20 4.29 -24.39
N ILE A 474 -13.61 4.28 -23.12
CA ILE A 474 -15.00 4.54 -22.68
C ILE A 474 -15.43 5.95 -23.10
N SER A 475 -14.57 6.95 -22.92
CA SER A 475 -14.84 8.35 -23.30
C SER A 475 -15.04 8.49 -24.81
N LYS A 476 -14.22 7.79 -25.61
CA LYS A 476 -14.35 7.71 -27.07
C LYS A 476 -15.55 6.88 -27.54
N LEU A 477 -16.02 5.91 -26.75
CA LEU A 477 -17.23 5.12 -27.01
C LEU A 477 -18.50 5.96 -26.82
N LYS A 478 -18.57 6.77 -25.78
CA LYS A 478 -19.72 7.66 -25.51
C LYS A 478 -19.95 8.76 -26.55
N ALA A 479 -18.97 9.01 -27.42
CA ALA A 479 -19.03 10.01 -28.49
C ALA A 479 -19.64 9.49 -29.81
N TYR A 480 -20.04 8.21 -29.86
CA TYR A 480 -20.87 7.63 -30.91
C TYR A 480 -22.34 7.67 -30.47
#